data_AF-A0AAJ6MKV8-F1
#
_entry.id   AF-A0AAJ6MKV8-F1
#
_cell.length_a   1.000
_cell.length_b   1.000
_cell.length_c   1.000
_cell.angle_alpha   90.00
_cell.angle_beta   90.00
_cell.angle_gamma   90.00
#
_symmetry.space_group_name_H-M   'P 1'
#
loop_
_entity.id
_entity.type
_entity.pdbx_description
1 polymer ?
#
loop_
_entity_poly.entity_id
_entity_poly.type
_entity_poly.pdbx_seq_one_letter_code
_entity_poly.pdbx_strand_id
1 'polypeptide(L)' 'MRALTDVHADANSLLRWSEASAFGNFLEAFSPTEREQVRSAFARLVETKRTPEGLILERYLRFAFARKAPAGN' A
#
# COMPACT_ATOMS: atom_id res chain seq x y z
N MET A 1 6.54 -2.66 -17.43
CA MET A 1 5.53 -2.10 -16.50
C MET A 1 6.19 -0.91 -15.81
N ARG A 2 5.54 0.26 -15.70
CA ARG A 2 6.14 1.38 -14.97
C ARG A 2 5.83 1.19 -13.47
N ALA A 3 6.86 1.19 -12.64
CA ALA A 3 6.72 1.15 -11.20
C ALA A 3 6.77 2.59 -10.66
N LEU A 4 5.88 2.91 -9.72
CA LEU A 4 5.96 4.10 -8.90
C LEU A 4 6.54 3.68 -7.56
N THR A 5 7.66 4.29 -7.18
CA THR A 5 8.40 3.91 -5.97
C THR A 5 8.19 4.96 -4.90
N ASP A 6 7.63 4.52 -3.77
CA ASP A 6 7.48 5.33 -2.56
C ASP A 6 8.49 4.85 -1.52
N VAL A 7 9.08 5.79 -0.77
CA VAL A 7 10.03 5.49 0.31
C VAL A 7 9.41 5.87 1.64
N HIS A 8 9.30 4.89 2.53
CA HIS A 8 8.76 5.07 3.87
C HIS A 8 9.88 4.96 4.90
N ALA A 9 9.91 5.90 5.85
CA ALA A 9 10.91 5.90 6.90
C ALA A 9 10.89 4.57 7.68
N ASP A 10 9.72 4.10 8.09
CA ASP A 10 9.48 2.92 8.93
C ASP A 10 8.15 2.22 8.59
N ALA A 11 7.91 1.06 9.21
CA ALA A 11 6.70 0.29 9.05
C ALA A 11 5.43 1.06 9.47
N ASN A 12 5.52 2.00 10.41
CA ASN A 12 4.38 2.82 10.82
C ASN A 12 3.97 3.80 9.72
N SER A 13 4.95 4.40 9.03
CA SER A 13 4.73 5.26 7.87
C SER A 13 4.07 4.47 6.73
N LEU A 14 4.55 3.25 6.47
CA LEU A 14 3.96 2.36 5.47
C LEU A 14 2.53 1.92 5.85
N LEU A 15 2.29 1.60 7.12
CA LEU A 15 0.97 1.20 7.62
C LEU A 15 -0.04 2.34 7.46
N ARG A 16 0.31 3.57 7.87
CA ARG A 16 -0.56 4.75 7.69
C ARG A 16 -0.89 4.98 6.22
N TRP A 17 0.08 4.83 5.33
CA TRP A 17 -0.17 4.89 3.89
C TRP A 17 -1.17 3.81 3.43
N SER A 18 -1.07 2.60 3.99
CA SER A 18 -1.92 1.46 3.63
C SER A 18 -3.34 1.52 4.20
N GLU A 19 -3.65 2.42 5.14
CA GLU A 19 -4.98 2.49 5.79
C GLU A 19 -6.11 2.77 4.78
N ALA A 20 -5.86 3.57 3.74
CA ALA A 20 -6.83 3.82 2.66
C ALA A 20 -6.74 2.79 1.51
N SER A 21 -5.92 1.74 1.66
CA SER A 21 -5.73 0.70 0.65
C SER A 21 -6.55 -0.56 0.97
N ALA A 22 -6.56 -1.52 0.03
CA ALA A 22 -7.18 -2.82 0.25
C ALA A 22 -6.65 -3.54 1.51
N PHE A 23 -5.39 -3.28 1.90
CA PHE A 23 -4.83 -3.81 3.15
C PHE A 23 -5.48 -3.21 4.39
N GLY A 24 -5.70 -1.89 4.43
CA GLY A 24 -6.42 -1.22 5.52
C GLY A 24 -7.85 -1.74 5.67
N ASN A 25 -8.56 -1.89 4.55
CA ASN A 25 -9.92 -2.44 4.54
C ASN A 25 -9.99 -3.87 5.08
N PHE A 26 -8.97 -4.70 4.80
CA PHE A 26 -8.91 -6.07 5.34
C PHE A 26 -8.86 -6.09 6.88
N LEU A 27 -8.19 -5.10 7.50
CA LEU A 27 -8.09 -5.01 8.95
C LEU A 27 -9.43 -4.67 9.62
N GLU A 28 -10.38 -4.08 8.90
CA GLU A 28 -11.69 -3.72 9.47
C GLU A 28 -12.49 -4.92 9.96
N ALA A 29 -12.28 -6.10 9.36
CA ALA A 29 -12.95 -7.35 9.76
C ALA A 29 -12.47 -7.92 11.11
N PHE A 30 -11.34 -7.44 11.63
CA PHE A 30 -10.73 -7.92 12.87
C PHE A 30 -11.13 -7.08 14.07
N SER A 31 -11.12 -7.69 15.26
CA SER A 31 -11.23 -6.96 16.52
C SER A 31 -10.02 -6.03 16.73
N PRO A 32 -10.11 -5.00 17.59
CA PRO A 32 -8.99 -4.10 17.86
C PRO A 32 -7.71 -4.82 18.30
N THR A 33 -7.84 -5.87 19.13
CA THR A 33 -6.70 -6.66 19.60
C THR A 33 -6.03 -7.44 18.46
N GLU A 34 -6.83 -8.07 17.60
CA GLU A 34 -6.31 -8.80 16.43
C GLU A 34 -5.64 -7.84 15.43
N ARG A 35 -6.21 -6.65 15.23
CA ARG A 35 -5.59 -5.61 14.39
C ARG A 35 -4.21 -5.24 14.92
N GLU A 36 -4.06 -5.08 16.23
CA GLU A 36 -2.77 -4.76 16.82
C GLU A 36 -1.76 -5.90 16.66
N GLN A 37 -2.19 -7.16 16.81
CA GLN A 37 -1.35 -8.32 16.56
C GLN A 37 -0.88 -8.38 15.10
N VAL A 38 -1.79 -8.13 14.14
CA VAL A 38 -1.44 -8.07 12.72
C VAL A 38 -0.49 -6.91 12.43
N ARG A 39 -0.73 -5.71 12.98
CA ARG A 39 0.17 -4.55 12.84
C ARG A 39 1.57 -4.84 13.38
N SER A 40 1.66 -5.45 14.56
CA SER A 40 2.93 -5.82 15.18
C SER A 40 3.68 -6.89 14.36
N ALA A 41 2.98 -7.93 13.91
CA ALA A 41 3.56 -8.96 13.05
C ALA A 41 4.02 -8.38 11.70
N PHE A 42 3.21 -7.52 11.08
CA PHE A 42 3.55 -6.80 9.86
C PHE A 42 4.81 -5.96 10.05
N ALA A 43 4.86 -5.12 11.08
CA ALA A 43 5.99 -4.26 11.35
C ALA A 43 7.27 -5.07 11.53
N ARG A 44 7.23 -6.13 12.34
CA ARG A 44 8.37 -7.03 12.52
C ARG A 44 8.86 -7.63 11.21
N LEU A 45 7.95 -8.08 10.33
CA LEU A 45 8.31 -8.69 9.06
C LEU A 45 8.89 -7.68 8.08
N VAL A 46 8.26 -6.53 7.95
CA VAL A 46 8.63 -5.51 6.98
C VAL A 46 9.92 -4.80 7.36
N GLU A 47 10.16 -4.54 8.65
CA GLU A 47 11.40 -3.91 9.11
C GLU A 47 12.65 -4.74 8.77
N THR A 48 12.52 -6.06 8.59
CA THR A 48 13.65 -6.88 8.08
C THR A 48 14.08 -6.54 6.65
N LYS A 49 13.25 -5.77 5.93
CA LYS A 49 13.49 -5.32 4.54
C LYS A 49 13.99 -3.88 4.46
N ARG A 50 14.20 -3.21 5.60
CA ARG A 50 14.63 -1.82 5.63
C ARG A 50 16.03 -1.67 5.05
N THR A 51 16.16 -0.69 4.16
CA THR A 51 17.44 -0.22 3.60
C THR A 51 17.87 1.07 4.29
N PRO A 52 19.11 1.57 4.10
CA PRO A 52 19.51 2.88 4.60
C PRO A 52 18.58 4.02 4.15
N GLU A 53 17.99 3.90 2.97
CA GLU A 53 17.04 4.84 2.41
C GLU A 53 15.64 4.72 3.03
N GLY A 54 15.34 3.59 3.66
CA GLY A 54 14.04 3.26 4.27
C GLY A 54 13.42 1.98 3.71
N LEU A 55 12.10 1.87 3.86
CA LEU A 55 11.30 0.82 3.26
C LEU A 55 10.83 1.27 1.87
N ILE A 56 11.15 0.45 0.86
CA ILE A 56 10.82 0.73 -0.52
C ILE A 56 9.52 0.03 -0.87
N LEU A 57 8.51 0.81 -1.27
CA LEU A 57 7.24 0.31 -1.78
C LEU A 57 7.17 0.54 -3.29
N GLU A 58 7.22 -0.54 -4.07
CA GLU A 58 7.02 -0.48 -5.51
C GLU A 58 5.57 -0.72 -5.89
N ARG A 59 4.95 0.24 -6.57
CA ARG A 59 3.57 0.16 -7.03
C ARG A 59 3.50 0.01 -8.52
N TYR A 60 2.93 -1.12 -8.93
CA TYR A 60 2.80 -1.53 -10.31
C TYR A 60 1.43 -1.10 -10.86
N LEU A 61 1.35 0.13 -11.38
CA LEU A 61 0.08 0.71 -11.86
C LEU A 61 -0.18 0.33 -13.33
N ARG A 62 -1.45 0.01 -13.63
CA ARG A 62 -1.96 -0.16 -15.00
C ARG A 62 -2.91 0.98 -15.31
N PHE A 63 -2.62 1.71 -16.38
CA PHE A 63 -3.48 2.80 -16.86
C PHE A 63 -4.22 2.32 -18.10
N ALA A 64 -5.54 2.51 -18.10
CA ALA A 64 -6.40 2.23 -19.25
C ALA A 64 -7.15 3.51 -19.60
N PHE A 65 -7.13 3.89 -20.88
CA PHE A 65 -7.79 5.10 -21.39
C PHE A 65 -8.78 4.70 -22.47
N ALA A 66 -9.98 5.26 -22.42
CA ALA A 66 -10.98 5.15 -23.47
C ALA A 66 -11.31 6.55 -24.01
N ARG A 67 -11.50 6.66 -25.33
CA ARG A 67 -11.99 7.88 -25.97
C ARG A 67 -13.45 7.67 -26.35
N LYS A 68 -14.30 8.63 -26.01
CA LYS A 68 -15.69 8.65 -26.48
C LYS A 68 -15.68 8.83 -28.00
N ALA A 69 -16.43 7.99 -28.72
CA ALA A 69 -16.61 8.18 -30.15
C ALA A 69 -17.30 9.54 -30.41
N PRO A 70 -16.90 10.28 -31.46
CA PRO A 70 -17.61 11.50 -31.84
C PRO A 70 -19.08 11.13 -32.11
N ALA A 71 -20.01 11.92 -31.56
CA ALA A 71 -21.43 11.78 -31.91
C ALA A 71 -21.55 12.08 -33.42
N GLY A 72 -21.94 11.08 -34.21
CA GLY A 72 -22.21 11.29 -35.63
C GLY A 72 -23.39 12.25 -35.80
N ASN A 73 -23.19 13.29 -36.61
CA ASN A 73 -24.28 14.11 -37.14
C ASN A 73 -24.95 13.39 -38.31
#